data_AF-A0A9X3F8J7-F1
#
_entry.id   AF-A0A9X3F8J7-F1
#
_cell.length_a   1.000
_cell.length_b   1.000
_cell.length_c   1.000
_cell.angle_alpha   90.00
_cell.angle_beta   90.00
_cell.angle_gamma   90.00
#
_symmetry.space_group_name_H-M   'P 1'
#
loop_
_entity.id
_entity.type
_entity.pdbx_description
1 polymer ?
#
loop_
_entity_poly.entity_id
_entity_poly.type
_entity_poly.pdbx_seq_one_letter_code
_entity_poly.pdbx_strand_id
1 'polypeptide(L)'
;MQKLLLDRLRAQEDEWAQCVIQRERNTTTVHNRERGLKYLKDQIFPILEESNGLADDCAAVIRAHAERNPEHIDRTLALVGRAGPLYPFFRTSALLRNLDGNTAHVPVVLLYPGRREGATALSFMGELAPDSDYRPRIYP
;
A
#
# COMPACT_ATOMS: atom_id res chain seq x y z
N MET A 1 7.73 -0.74 1.33
CA MET A 1 6.60 -0.71 0.37
C MET A 1 7.02 -0.83 -1.09
N GLN A 2 7.84 0.06 -1.65
CA GLN A 2 8.23 -0.02 -3.07
C GLN A 2 8.72 -1.41 -3.52
N LYS A 3 9.58 -2.06 -2.73
CA LYS A 3 10.05 -3.42 -3.00
C LYS A 3 8.89 -4.42 -3.09
N LEU A 4 8.02 -4.47 -2.08
CA LEU A 4 6.86 -5.37 -2.04
C LEU A 4 5.92 -5.15 -3.24
N LEU A 5 5.67 -3.89 -3.61
CA LEU A 5 4.91 -3.56 -4.81
C LEU A 5 5.56 -4.15 -6.07
N LEU A 6 6.85 -3.91 -6.27
CA LEU A 6 7.57 -4.40 -7.46
C LEU A 6 7.65 -5.92 -7.48
N ASP A 7 7.88 -6.56 -6.34
CA ASP A 7 7.95 -8.02 -6.23
C ASP A 7 6.60 -8.65 -6.62
N ARG A 8 5.46 -8.05 -6.23
CA ARG A 8 4.12 -8.48 -6.67
C ARG A 8 3.87 -8.30 -8.16
N LEU A 9 4.26 -7.16 -8.71
CA LEU A 9 4.10 -6.89 -10.14
C LEU A 9 4.97 -7.84 -10.98
N ARG A 10 6.14 -8.23 -10.48
CA ARG A 10 7.05 -9.20 -11.12
C ARG A 10 6.60 -10.64 -10.94
N ALA A 11 5.80 -10.94 -9.94
CA ALA A 11 5.22 -12.27 -9.74
C ALA A 11 4.04 -12.56 -10.68
N GLN A 12 3.55 -11.55 -11.41
CA GLN A 12 2.61 -11.77 -12.51
C GLN A 12 3.30 -12.51 -13.66
N GLU A 13 2.51 -13.17 -14.51
CA GLU A 13 3.04 -13.85 -15.70
C GLU A 13 3.90 -12.90 -16.57
N ASP A 14 4.97 -13.42 -17.17
CA ASP A 14 5.96 -12.62 -17.91
C ASP A 14 5.31 -11.74 -19.00
N GLU A 15 4.25 -12.23 -19.64
CA GLU A 15 3.52 -11.50 -20.67
C GLU A 15 2.51 -10.47 -20.13
N TRP A 16 2.09 -10.58 -18.86
CA TRP A 16 1.09 -9.69 -18.27
C TRP A 16 1.55 -8.24 -18.31
N ALA A 17 2.79 -7.98 -17.86
CA ALA A 17 3.34 -6.63 -17.81
C ALA A 17 3.42 -6.01 -19.21
N GLN A 18 3.81 -6.79 -20.23
CA GLN A 18 3.87 -6.32 -21.62
C GLN A 18 2.47 -6.01 -22.16
N CYS A 19 1.48 -6.87 -21.89
CA CYS A 19 0.08 -6.64 -22.26
C CYS A 19 -0.47 -5.36 -21.64
N VAL A 20 -0.24 -5.15 -20.34
CA VAL A 20 -0.68 -3.93 -19.63
C VAL A 20 0.01 -2.69 -20.19
N ILE A 21 1.32 -2.73 -20.42
CA ILE A 21 2.06 -1.60 -21.02
C ILE A 21 1.52 -1.27 -22.40
N GLN A 22 1.34 -2.26 -23.27
CA GLN A 22 0.86 -2.03 -24.62
C GLN A 22 -0.57 -1.47 -24.62
N ARG A 23 -1.43 -1.98 -23.75
CA ARG A 23 -2.83 -1.54 -23.66
C ARG A 23 -2.97 -0.15 -23.05
N GLU A 24 -2.13 0.20 -22.07
CA GLU A 24 -2.03 1.57 -21.55
C GLU A 24 -1.64 2.54 -22.67
N ARG A 25 -0.58 2.24 -23.42
CA ARG A 25 -0.13 3.08 -24.54
C ARG A 25 -1.20 3.27 -25.61
N ASN A 26 -1.95 2.21 -25.94
CA ASN A 26 -3.03 2.28 -26.91
C ASN A 26 -4.23 3.10 -26.40
N THR A 27 -4.42 3.16 -25.09
CA THR A 27 -5.54 3.87 -24.45
C THR A 27 -5.19 5.33 -24.17
N THR A 28 -3.92 5.64 -23.96
CA THR A 28 -3.40 6.98 -23.71
C THR A 28 -3.28 7.76 -25.02
N THR A 29 -3.96 8.90 -25.07
CA THR A 29 -3.79 9.89 -26.14
C THR A 29 -3.25 11.19 -25.57
N VAL A 30 -2.67 12.04 -26.41
CA VAL A 30 -2.16 13.37 -26.00
C VAL A 30 -3.23 14.18 -25.24
N HIS A 31 -4.49 14.03 -25.63
CA HIS A 31 -5.63 14.74 -25.04
C HIS A 31 -6.31 14.00 -23.88
N ASN A 32 -5.96 12.74 -23.60
CA ASN A 32 -6.64 11.96 -22.55
C ASN A 32 -5.67 10.97 -21.87
N ARG A 33 -4.77 11.52 -21.04
CA ARG A 33 -3.86 10.74 -20.18
C ARG A 33 -4.57 10.08 -19.00
N GLU A 34 -5.68 10.67 -18.54
CA GLU A 34 -6.46 10.13 -17.42
C GLU A 34 -7.04 8.74 -17.73
N ARG A 35 -7.39 8.48 -18.99
CA ARG A 35 -7.90 7.17 -19.41
C ARG A 35 -6.85 6.06 -19.26
N GLY A 36 -5.59 6.33 -19.61
CA GLY A 36 -4.49 5.40 -19.41
C GLY A 36 -4.20 5.17 -17.92
N LEU A 37 -4.18 6.24 -17.13
CA LEU A 37 -4.00 6.13 -15.68
C LEU A 37 -5.14 5.34 -15.02
N LYS A 38 -6.39 5.58 -15.43
CA LYS A 38 -7.55 4.80 -14.98
C LYS A 38 -7.38 3.32 -15.32
N TYR A 39 -6.99 3.00 -16.55
CA TYR A 39 -6.70 1.63 -16.96
C TYR A 39 -5.64 0.98 -16.06
N LEU A 40 -4.51 1.66 -15.81
CA LEU A 40 -3.49 1.14 -14.90
C LEU A 40 -4.02 0.91 -13.49
N LYS A 41 -4.83 1.83 -12.96
CA LYS A 41 -5.48 1.64 -11.65
C LYS A 41 -6.36 0.41 -11.63
N ASP A 42 -7.19 0.22 -12.67
CA ASP A 42 -8.10 -0.92 -12.78
C ASP A 42 -7.34 -2.27 -12.88
N GLN A 43 -6.09 -2.27 -13.38
CA GLN A 43 -5.26 -3.48 -13.45
C GLN A 43 -4.41 -3.72 -12.19
N ILE A 44 -3.86 -2.66 -11.59
CA ILE A 44 -2.94 -2.79 -10.46
C ILE A 44 -3.70 -2.93 -9.14
N PHE A 45 -4.85 -2.25 -8.99
CA PHE A 45 -5.60 -2.24 -7.73
C PHE A 45 -5.97 -3.65 -7.23
N PRO A 46 -6.49 -4.58 -8.05
CA PRO A 46 -6.81 -5.94 -7.60
C PRO A 46 -5.59 -6.69 -7.05
N ILE A 47 -4.43 -6.58 -7.69
CA ILE A 47 -3.18 -7.23 -7.27
C ILE A 47 -2.73 -6.76 -5.87
N LEU A 48 -3.11 -5.54 -5.48
CA LEU A 48 -2.74 -4.93 -4.21
C LEU A 48 -3.77 -5.15 -3.10
N GLU A 49 -5.05 -5.29 -3.43
CA GLU A 49 -6.15 -5.38 -2.44
C GLU A 49 -6.74 -6.78 -2.26
N GLU A 50 -6.65 -7.68 -3.24
CA GLU A 50 -7.18 -9.06 -3.13
C GLU A 50 -6.67 -9.79 -1.88
N SER A 51 -7.44 -10.77 -1.40
CA SER A 51 -7.03 -11.69 -0.32
C SER A 51 -5.67 -12.32 -0.66
N ASN A 52 -4.66 -12.13 0.21
CA ASN A 52 -3.23 -12.23 -0.10
C ASN A 52 -2.67 -11.01 -0.85
N GLY A 53 -3.00 -9.81 -0.36
CA GLY A 53 -2.68 -8.52 -0.99
C GLY A 53 -1.38 -7.90 -0.45
N LEU A 54 -1.11 -6.64 -0.81
CA LEU A 54 0.10 -5.94 -0.37
C LEU A 54 0.22 -5.85 1.16
N ALA A 55 -0.92 -5.77 1.85
CA ALA A 55 -0.97 -5.78 3.30
C ALA A 55 -0.51 -7.13 3.89
N ASP A 56 -0.89 -8.25 3.26
CA ASP A 56 -0.51 -9.59 3.71
C ASP A 56 0.99 -9.83 3.54
N ASP A 57 1.61 -9.33 2.47
CA ASP A 57 3.07 -9.37 2.32
C ASP A 57 3.78 -8.59 3.42
N CYS A 58 3.26 -7.39 3.72
CA CYS A 58 3.82 -6.55 4.77
C CYS A 58 3.69 -7.25 6.13
N ALA A 59 2.53 -7.85 6.40
CA ALA A 59 2.27 -8.62 7.61
C ALA A 59 3.19 -9.85 7.69
N ALA A 60 3.39 -10.58 6.58
CA ALA A 60 4.27 -11.74 6.52
C ALA A 60 5.73 -11.39 6.84
N VAL A 61 6.24 -10.26 6.35
CA VAL A 61 7.58 -9.78 6.69
C VAL A 61 7.71 -9.52 8.19
N ILE A 62 6.68 -8.93 8.81
CA ILE A 62 6.66 -8.63 10.24
C ILE A 62 6.58 -9.93 11.06
N ARG A 63 5.67 -10.84 10.72
CA ARG A 63 5.52 -12.15 11.38
C ARG A 63 6.80 -12.97 11.29
N ALA A 64 7.41 -13.05 10.11
CA ALA A 64 8.68 -13.76 9.93
C ALA A 64 9.80 -13.15 10.79
N HIS A 65 9.79 -11.83 11.04
CA HIS A 65 10.73 -11.22 11.98
C HIS A 65 10.44 -11.61 13.43
N ALA A 66 9.16 -11.59 13.83
CA ALA A 66 8.73 -12.01 15.17
C ALA A 66 9.06 -13.48 15.46
N GLU A 67 8.81 -14.39 14.51
CA GLU A 67 9.13 -15.82 14.62
C GLU A 67 10.63 -16.09 14.80
N ARG A 68 11.49 -15.26 14.20
CA ARG A 68 12.95 -15.37 14.33
C ARG A 68 13.51 -14.75 15.60
N ASN A 69 12.74 -13.88 16.28
CA ASN A 69 13.18 -13.13 17.46
C ASN A 69 12.06 -13.10 18.54
N PRO A 70 11.55 -14.25 18.99
CA PRO A 70 10.39 -14.31 19.88
C PRO A 70 10.62 -13.58 21.21
N GLU A 71 11.85 -13.60 21.74
CA GLU A 71 12.26 -12.94 22.98
C GLU A 71 12.30 -11.40 22.90
N HIS A 72 12.16 -10.83 21.69
CA HIS A 72 12.26 -9.41 21.44
C HIS A 72 10.96 -8.78 20.94
N ILE A 73 9.87 -9.54 20.82
CA ILE A 73 8.58 -9.05 20.29
C ILE A 73 8.09 -7.82 21.06
N ASP A 74 8.12 -7.85 22.40
CA ASP A 74 7.67 -6.74 23.25
C ASP A 74 8.49 -5.45 23.10
N ARG A 75 9.66 -5.53 22.45
CA ARG A 75 10.57 -4.40 22.19
C ARG A 75 10.70 -4.08 20.70
N THR A 76 9.84 -4.67 19.87
CA THR A 76 9.88 -4.52 18.42
C THR A 76 8.85 -3.48 17.96
N LEU A 77 9.25 -2.64 17.00
CA LEU A 77 8.39 -1.68 16.32
C LEU A 77 8.60 -1.80 14.81
N ALA A 78 7.51 -1.97 14.05
CA ALA A 78 7.57 -2.00 12.60
C ALA A 78 7.35 -0.60 12.02
N LEU A 79 8.36 -0.07 11.32
CA LEU A 79 8.28 1.21 10.60
C LEU A 79 8.04 0.96 9.11
N VAL A 80 6.86 1.37 8.62
CA VAL A 80 6.49 1.28 7.20
C VAL A 80 6.76 2.62 6.52
N GLY A 81 7.82 2.68 5.73
CA GLY A 81 8.20 3.86 4.96
C GLY A 81 8.00 3.73 3.46
N ARG A 82 8.21 4.85 2.76
CA ARG A 82 8.16 4.95 1.28
C ARG A 82 6.84 4.44 0.70
N ALA A 83 5.72 4.92 1.24
CA ALA A 83 4.38 4.60 0.73
C ALA A 83 3.99 5.39 -0.54
N GLY A 84 4.73 6.44 -0.90
CA GLY A 84 4.46 7.26 -2.09
C GLY A 84 4.28 6.47 -3.40
N PRO A 85 5.09 5.43 -3.70
CA PRO A 85 4.90 4.59 -4.89
C PRO A 85 3.57 3.84 -4.98
N LEU A 86 2.80 3.79 -3.88
CA LEU A 86 1.45 3.21 -3.89
C LEU A 86 0.42 4.17 -4.51
N TYR A 87 0.72 5.47 -4.58
CA TYR A 87 -0.12 6.42 -5.31
C TYR A 87 0.00 6.21 -6.82
N PRO A 88 -1.10 6.31 -7.60
CA PRO A 88 -2.50 6.45 -7.18
C PRO A 88 -3.25 5.10 -7.14
N PHE A 89 -2.50 4.00 -7.07
CA PHE A 89 -3.01 2.63 -7.26
C PHE A 89 -3.58 2.00 -5.99
N PHE A 90 -3.20 2.48 -4.80
CA PHE A 90 -3.61 1.89 -3.54
C PHE A 90 -3.74 2.95 -2.44
N ARG A 91 -4.80 2.84 -1.64
CA ARG A 91 -5.02 3.75 -0.51
C ARG A 91 -4.17 3.32 0.67
N THR A 92 -3.20 4.13 1.06
CA THR A 92 -2.30 3.80 2.18
C THR A 92 -3.03 3.63 3.52
N SER A 93 -4.21 4.24 3.70
CA SER A 93 -5.06 4.00 4.88
C SER A 93 -5.62 2.57 4.93
N ALA A 94 -5.89 1.95 3.77
CA ALA A 94 -6.32 0.55 3.70
C ALA A 94 -5.20 -0.41 4.15
N LEU A 95 -3.93 -0.03 3.96
CA LEU A 95 -2.79 -0.82 4.44
C LEU A 95 -2.87 -1.03 5.96
N LEU A 96 -3.04 0.06 6.71
CA LEU A 96 -3.06 -0.02 8.18
C LEU A 96 -4.26 -0.81 8.69
N ARG A 97 -5.42 -0.65 8.05
CA ARG A 97 -6.63 -1.42 8.39
C ARG A 97 -6.41 -2.92 8.21
N ASN A 98 -5.77 -3.33 7.12
CA ASN A 98 -5.54 -4.75 6.82
C ASN A 98 -4.35 -5.35 7.61
N LEU A 99 -3.50 -4.51 8.21
CA LEU A 99 -2.44 -4.95 9.12
C LEU A 99 -2.94 -5.17 10.55
N ASP A 100 -4.08 -4.56 10.91
CA ASP A 100 -4.63 -4.66 12.25
C ASP A 100 -4.91 -6.13 12.64
N GLY A 101 -4.44 -6.53 13.81
CA GLY A 101 -4.52 -7.91 14.29
C GLY A 101 -3.65 -8.95 13.54
N ASN A 102 -2.93 -8.58 12.48
CA ASN A 102 -2.19 -9.54 11.62
C ASN A 102 -0.65 -9.46 11.75
N THR A 103 -0.14 -8.81 12.80
CA THR A 103 1.29 -8.46 12.94
C THR A 103 1.99 -9.15 14.11
N ALA A 104 1.45 -10.25 14.63
CA ALA A 104 1.99 -10.97 15.79
C ALA A 104 2.26 -10.04 17.00
N HIS A 105 1.31 -9.16 17.29
CA HIS A 105 1.37 -8.13 18.33
C HIS A 105 2.45 -7.06 18.16
N VAL A 106 3.19 -7.05 17.05
CA VAL A 106 4.15 -5.98 16.75
C VAL A 106 3.38 -4.72 16.35
N PRO A 107 3.56 -3.58 17.06
CA PRO A 107 2.96 -2.31 16.67
C PRO A 107 3.55 -1.83 15.35
N VAL A 108 2.69 -1.23 14.51
CA VAL A 108 3.07 -0.71 13.18
C VAL A 108 2.88 0.80 13.13
N VAL A 109 3.90 1.51 12.65
CA VAL A 109 3.84 2.94 12.35
C VAL A 109 4.10 3.15 10.87
N LEU A 110 3.12 3.75 10.18
CA LEU A 110 3.25 4.20 8.80
C LEU A 110 3.81 5.62 8.75
N LEU A 111 4.96 5.79 8.10
CA LEU A 111 5.52 7.10 7.77
C LEU A 111 4.78 7.64 6.54
N TYR A 112 3.75 8.44 6.81
CA TYR A 112 2.81 8.95 5.82
C TYR A 112 3.38 10.18 5.08
N PRO A 113 3.68 10.10 3.77
CA PRO A 113 4.10 11.25 2.98
C PRO A 113 2.92 12.20 2.75
N GLY A 114 3.02 13.43 3.25
CA GLY A 114 1.94 14.39 3.12
C GLY A 114 2.02 15.51 4.15
N ARG A 115 0.87 16.16 4.37
CA ARG A 115 0.73 17.24 5.35
C ARG A 115 -0.44 16.98 6.29
N ARG A 116 -0.28 17.41 7.54
CA ARG A 116 -1.39 17.46 8.50
C ARG A 116 -2.23 18.70 8.21
N GLU A 117 -3.53 18.52 8.09
CA GLU A 117 -4.51 19.59 7.96
C GLU A 117 -5.44 19.59 9.16
N GLY A 118 -5.57 20.76 9.82
CA GLY A 118 -6.28 20.87 11.09
C GLY A 118 -5.62 20.08 12.22
N ALA A 119 -6.42 19.62 13.17
CA ALA A 119 -5.93 18.93 14.36
C ALA A 119 -5.48 17.48 14.06
N THR A 120 -6.22 16.81 13.18
CA THR A 120 -6.10 15.36 13.05
C THR A 120 -5.98 14.89 11.61
N ALA A 121 -6.52 15.57 10.59
CA ALA A 121 -6.58 15.03 9.25
C ALA A 121 -5.21 15.03 8.53
N LEU A 122 -5.01 14.06 7.64
CA LEU A 122 -3.79 13.95 6.82
C LEU A 122 -4.15 13.99 5.34
N SER A 123 -3.50 14.87 4.58
CA SER A 123 -3.56 14.90 3.11
C SER A 123 -2.35 14.17 2.53
N PHE A 124 -2.58 13.10 1.77
CA PHE A 124 -1.52 12.30 1.16
C PHE A 124 -0.85 13.08 0.03
N MET A 125 0.44 13.35 0.17
CA MET A 125 1.27 14.06 -0.80
C MET A 125 0.72 15.43 -1.25
N GLY A 126 -0.30 15.98 -0.59
CA GLY A 126 -1.04 17.18 -1.04
C GLY A 126 -2.03 16.93 -2.19
N GLU A 127 -2.17 15.68 -2.65
CA GLU A 127 -2.98 15.28 -3.80
C GLU A 127 -4.37 14.77 -3.40
N LEU A 128 -4.47 14.14 -2.23
CA LEU A 128 -5.74 13.63 -1.70
C LEU A 128 -6.35 14.61 -0.71
N ALA A 129 -7.68 14.71 -0.72
CA ALA A 129 -8.42 15.43 0.31
C ALA A 129 -8.03 14.90 1.71
N PRO A 130 -7.91 15.79 2.72
CA PRO A 130 -7.55 15.37 4.06
C PRO A 130 -8.50 14.31 4.62
N ASP A 131 -7.94 13.22 5.14
CA ASP A 131 -8.69 12.13 5.75
C ASP A 131 -8.36 12.04 7.25
N SER A 132 -9.40 11.94 8.10
CA SER A 132 -9.28 11.76 9.55
C SER A 132 -9.33 10.30 10.00
N ASP A 133 -9.76 9.37 9.14
CA ASP A 133 -9.93 7.93 9.42
C ASP A 133 -8.64 7.12 9.13
N TYR A 134 -7.47 7.77 9.15
CA TYR A 134 -6.16 7.12 9.02
C TYR A 134 -5.77 6.31 10.26
N ARG A 135 -6.52 6.44 11.36
CA ARG A 135 -6.31 5.69 12.59
C ARG A 135 -7.18 4.44 12.58
N PRO A 136 -6.60 3.24 12.80
CA PRO A 136 -7.39 2.08 13.19
C PRO A 136 -8.26 2.44 14.39
N ARG A 137 -9.56 2.14 14.31
CA ARG A 137 -10.48 2.39 15.42
C ARG A 137 -10.20 1.34 16.49
N ILE A 138 -9.82 1.78 17.68
CA ILE A 138 -9.75 0.90 18.84
C ILE A 138 -11.21 0.66 19.26
N TYR A 139 -11.74 -0.51 18.91
CA TYR A 139 -13.05 -0.94 19.40
C TYR A 139 -12.89 -1.45 20.84
N PRO A 140 -13.69 -0.96 21.81
CA PRO A 140 -13.67 -1.43 23.18
C PRO A 140 -14.20 -2.86 23.33
#